data_AF-A0A150MAD4-F1
#
_entry.id   AF-A0A150MAD4-F1
#
_cell.length_a   1.000
_cell.length_b   1.000
_cell.length_c   1.000
_cell.angle_alpha   90.00
_cell.angle_beta   90.00
_cell.angle_gamma   90.00
#
_symmetry.space_group_name_H-M   'P 1'
#
loop_
_entity.id
_entity.type
_entity.pdbx_description
1 polymer ?
#
loop_
_entity_poly.entity_id
_entity_poly.type
_entity_poly.pdbx_seq_one_letter_code
_entity_poly.pdbx_strand_id
1 'polypeptide(L)'
;MAVLSLDEIYNYSNQKLEAHFQNNDVFNEEMAILVQYFSIKIQNLLKENFTNELDEELFAAIKSQIFNGYFMATELLNHEDTAFPDEWFAQSPGMIAQQIPDILRNASNNDLEGTIIYDRFKNFMSKLIIQYERVFEPLLDIALNTAAFGAKWAFFDEAEKRGIKPYQPQHMGLLSYLDEMVFIYPDMYIFCDVLANDSEHWEIVQSKHTQLDKVGEVYVMKYLEADQEKYFLNVSLKNSLTLEEQRKIIDLMANSIFVGKGIEENQLFITACSVEDYFIVENK
;
A
#
# COMPACT_ATOMS: atom_id res chain seq x y z
N MET A 1 15.00 26.95 -1.45
CA MET A 1 13.66 27.14 -0.86
C MET A 1 13.84 27.74 0.52
N ALA A 2 12.91 28.55 1.01
CA ALA A 2 12.96 28.99 2.41
C ALA A 2 12.58 27.81 3.30
N VAL A 3 13.42 27.46 4.27
CA VAL A 3 13.13 26.42 5.26
C VAL A 3 12.01 26.92 6.15
N LEU A 4 10.87 26.22 6.17
CA LEU A 4 9.74 26.54 7.03
C LEU A 4 10.05 26.14 8.49
N SER A 5 9.56 26.93 9.45
CA SER A 5 9.53 26.55 10.86
C SER A 5 8.52 25.43 11.12
N LEU A 6 8.66 24.69 12.22
CA LEU A 6 7.73 23.60 12.57
C LEU A 6 6.27 24.07 12.71
N ASP A 7 6.04 25.28 13.24
CA ASP A 7 4.70 25.86 13.34
C ASP A 7 4.11 26.18 11.96
N GLU A 8 4.94 26.63 11.01
CA GLU A 8 4.52 26.87 9.63
C GLU A 8 4.19 25.55 8.92
N ILE A 9 5.00 24.51 9.12
CA ILE A 9 4.76 23.17 8.58
C ILE A 9 3.46 22.60 9.14
N TYR A 10 3.23 22.69 10.45
CA TYR A 10 2.01 22.22 11.10
C TYR A 10 0.76 22.89 10.51
N ASN A 11 0.78 24.23 10.42
CA ASN A 11 -0.34 24.99 9.89
C ASN A 11 -0.57 24.69 8.40
N TYR A 12 0.50 24.55 7.62
CA TYR A 12 0.43 24.16 6.21
C TYR A 12 -0.20 22.77 6.05
N SER A 13 0.27 21.77 6.80
CA SER A 13 -0.26 20.41 6.77
C SER A 13 -1.74 20.37 7.15
N ASN A 14 -2.16 21.13 8.17
CA ASN A 14 -3.56 21.19 8.56
C ASN A 14 -4.44 21.79 7.45
N GLN A 15 -4.02 22.93 6.88
CA GLN A 15 -4.76 23.60 5.80
C GLN A 15 -4.88 22.72 4.55
N LYS A 16 -3.79 22.04 4.16
CA LYS A 16 -3.77 21.15 3.00
C LYS A 16 -4.68 19.94 3.19
N LEU A 17 -4.59 19.26 4.32
CA LEU A 17 -5.47 18.13 4.60
C LEU A 17 -6.93 18.55 4.71
N GLU A 18 -7.25 19.68 5.34
CA GLU A 18 -8.60 20.24 5.33
C GLU A 18 -9.12 20.46 3.91
N ALA A 19 -8.28 21.01 3.02
CA ALA A 19 -8.63 21.19 1.61
C ALA A 19 -8.85 19.86 0.89
N HIS A 20 -8.04 18.83 1.15
CA HIS A 20 -8.26 17.48 0.60
C HIS A 20 -9.59 16.89 1.05
N PHE A 21 -9.89 16.93 2.36
CA PHE A 21 -11.15 16.41 2.89
C PHE A 21 -12.38 17.09 2.27
N GLN A 22 -12.30 18.38 1.97
CA GLN A 22 -13.43 19.15 1.45
C GLN A 22 -13.59 19.06 -0.07
N ASN A 23 -12.49 19.01 -0.83
CA ASN A 23 -12.50 19.30 -2.26
C ASN A 23 -11.79 18.26 -3.14
N ASN A 24 -11.21 17.20 -2.58
CA ASN A 24 -10.46 16.21 -3.35
C ASN A 24 -11.16 14.83 -3.31
N ASP A 25 -11.92 14.54 -4.36
CA ASP A 25 -12.69 13.30 -4.48
C ASP A 25 -11.80 12.05 -4.49
N VAL A 26 -10.64 12.12 -5.15
CA VAL A 26 -9.68 11.00 -5.21
C VAL A 26 -9.13 10.68 -3.81
N PHE A 27 -8.73 11.71 -3.06
CA PHE A 27 -8.30 11.56 -1.67
C PHE A 27 -9.40 10.90 -0.82
N ASN A 28 -10.63 11.38 -0.95
CA ASN A 28 -11.75 10.90 -0.16
C ASN A 28 -12.14 9.46 -0.50
N GLU A 29 -12.09 9.07 -1.77
CA GLU A 29 -12.31 7.69 -2.22
C GLU A 29 -11.24 6.75 -1.67
N GLU A 30 -9.95 7.09 -1.85
CA GLU A 30 -8.87 6.27 -1.33
C GLU A 30 -8.90 6.17 0.21
N MET A 31 -9.25 7.26 0.89
CA MET A 31 -9.39 7.28 2.35
C MET A 31 -10.54 6.37 2.81
N ALA A 32 -11.67 6.36 2.10
CA ALA A 32 -12.79 5.48 2.42
C ALA A 32 -12.38 4.00 2.29
N ILE A 33 -11.64 3.66 1.22
CA ILE A 33 -11.09 2.31 1.01
C ILE A 33 -10.12 1.94 2.14
N LEU A 34 -9.21 2.85 2.51
CA LEU A 34 -8.24 2.67 3.59
C LEU A 34 -8.93 2.36 4.93
N VAL A 35 -9.91 3.19 5.30
CA VAL A 35 -10.66 3.04 6.56
C VAL A 35 -11.45 1.74 6.56
N GLN A 36 -12.16 1.43 5.48
CA GLN A 36 -12.93 0.19 5.37
C GLN A 36 -12.04 -1.04 5.50
N TYR A 37 -10.89 -1.04 4.79
CA TYR A 37 -9.93 -2.12 4.85
C TYR A 37 -9.43 -2.37 6.28
N PHE A 38 -8.98 -1.32 6.98
CA PHE A 38 -8.48 -1.48 8.35
C PHE A 38 -9.58 -1.75 9.38
N SER A 39 -10.80 -1.26 9.18
CA SER A 39 -11.95 -1.64 10.02
C SER A 39 -12.22 -3.15 9.93
N ILE A 40 -12.25 -3.72 8.72
CA ILE A 40 -12.38 -5.18 8.53
C ILE A 40 -11.20 -5.93 9.15
N LYS A 41 -9.97 -5.44 8.96
CA LYS A 41 -8.76 -6.08 9.51
C LYS A 41 -8.81 -6.13 11.05
N ILE A 42 -9.21 -5.03 11.70
CA ILE A 42 -9.40 -4.98 13.16
C ILE A 42 -10.58 -5.88 13.58
N GLN A 43 -11.71 -5.85 12.89
CA GLN A 43 -12.86 -6.72 13.19
C GLN A 43 -12.46 -8.21 13.22
N ASN A 44 -11.71 -8.66 12.22
CA ASN A 44 -11.20 -10.02 12.13
C ASN A 44 -10.22 -10.36 13.26
N LEU A 45 -9.42 -9.39 13.68
CA LEU A 45 -8.48 -9.52 14.79
C LEU A 45 -9.20 -9.67 16.14
N LEU A 46 -10.29 -8.92 16.35
CA LEU A 46 -11.00 -8.84 17.63
C LEU A 46 -12.10 -9.90 17.81
N LYS A 47 -12.48 -10.62 16.74
CA LYS A 47 -13.44 -11.75 16.75
C LYS A 47 -14.75 -11.44 17.48
N GLU A 48 -15.61 -10.66 16.80
CA GLU A 48 -17.01 -10.32 17.16
C GLU A 48 -17.26 -9.22 18.20
N ASN A 49 -16.21 -8.61 18.78
CA ASN A 49 -16.35 -7.49 19.75
C ASN A 49 -16.25 -6.08 19.14
N PHE A 50 -16.41 -5.92 17.82
CA PHE A 50 -16.30 -4.63 17.18
C PHE A 50 -17.61 -3.83 17.30
N THR A 51 -17.56 -2.73 18.05
CA THR A 51 -18.71 -1.86 18.30
C THR A 51 -18.64 -0.62 17.40
N ASN A 52 -19.78 0.06 17.21
CA ASN A 52 -19.79 1.35 16.50
C ASN A 52 -18.88 2.39 17.17
N GLU A 53 -18.78 2.37 18.50
CA GLU A 53 -17.87 3.23 19.26
C GLU A 53 -16.41 2.95 18.86
N LEU A 54 -16.04 1.67 18.71
CA LEU A 54 -14.69 1.30 18.29
C LEU A 54 -14.40 1.70 16.84
N ASP A 55 -15.40 1.66 15.96
CA ASP A 55 -15.28 2.13 14.57
C ASP A 55 -15.05 3.65 14.51
N GLU A 56 -15.80 4.42 15.30
CA GLU A 56 -15.61 5.87 15.42
C GLU A 56 -14.23 6.23 16.00
N GLU A 57 -13.78 5.50 17.02
CA GLU A 57 -12.44 5.68 17.59
C GLU A 57 -11.35 5.32 16.58
N LEU A 58 -11.51 4.22 15.83
CA LEU A 58 -10.59 3.81 14.78
C LEU A 58 -10.52 4.89 13.68
N PHE A 59 -11.67 5.39 13.22
CA PHE A 59 -11.70 6.44 12.20
C PHE A 59 -10.99 7.71 12.67
N ALA A 60 -11.19 8.13 13.92
CA ALA A 60 -10.50 9.26 14.50
C ALA A 60 -8.99 9.02 14.66
N ALA A 61 -8.59 7.79 15.01
CA ALA A 61 -7.19 7.38 15.10
C ALA A 61 -6.53 7.41 13.71
N ILE A 62 -7.17 6.85 12.68
CA ILE A 62 -6.69 6.85 11.29
C ILE A 62 -6.52 8.30 10.79
N LYS A 63 -7.54 9.16 10.96
CA LYS A 63 -7.43 10.58 10.57
C LYS A 63 -6.24 11.29 11.23
N SER A 64 -6.06 11.06 12.53
CA SER A 64 -4.93 11.63 13.26
C SER A 64 -3.58 11.14 12.74
N GLN A 65 -3.52 9.87 12.32
CA GLN A 65 -2.30 9.24 11.83
C GLN A 65 -1.98 9.67 10.40
N ILE A 66 -2.99 9.88 9.56
CA ILE A 66 -2.87 10.52 8.25
C ILE A 66 -2.28 11.92 8.41
N PHE A 67 -2.79 12.72 9.36
CA PHE A 67 -2.22 14.03 9.66
C PHE A 67 -0.74 13.94 10.01
N ASN A 68 -0.37 13.03 10.93
CA ASN A 68 1.02 12.87 11.34
C ASN A 68 1.93 12.49 10.17
N GLY A 69 1.50 11.54 9.34
CA GLY A 69 2.25 11.14 8.15
C GLY A 69 2.46 12.28 7.15
N TYR A 70 1.42 13.08 6.89
CA TYR A 70 1.52 14.26 6.03
C TYR A 70 2.50 15.29 6.62
N PHE A 71 2.39 15.56 7.93
CA PHE A 71 3.28 16.48 8.64
C PHE A 71 4.74 16.05 8.56
N MET A 72 5.04 14.79 8.89
CA MET A 72 6.39 14.22 8.82
C MET A 72 6.96 14.29 7.41
N ALA A 73 6.18 13.93 6.39
CA ALA A 73 6.61 14.02 5.00
C ALA A 73 6.88 15.47 4.58
N THR A 74 6.04 16.42 5.02
CA THR A 74 6.26 17.84 4.75
C THR A 74 7.56 18.33 5.42
N GLU A 75 7.83 17.92 6.65
CA GLU A 75 9.10 18.21 7.33
C GLU A 75 10.30 17.67 6.56
N LEU A 76 10.25 16.39 6.15
CA LEU A 76 11.29 15.76 5.33
C LEU A 76 11.48 16.48 3.99
N LEU A 77 10.42 16.91 3.33
CA LEU A 77 10.51 17.61 2.04
C LEU A 77 11.08 19.03 2.16
N ASN A 78 11.04 19.63 3.36
CA ASN A 78 11.56 20.98 3.63
C ASN A 78 12.97 20.98 4.24
N HIS A 79 13.50 19.82 4.66
CA HIS A 79 14.81 19.72 5.29
C HIS A 79 15.93 19.74 4.22
N GLU A 80 17.01 20.50 4.47
CA GLU A 80 18.05 20.75 3.45
C GLU A 80 18.83 19.49 3.05
N ASP A 81 18.95 18.53 3.96
CA ASP A 81 19.67 17.27 3.76
C ASP A 81 18.88 16.19 2.99
N THR A 82 17.58 16.39 2.77
CA THR A 82 16.66 15.41 2.16
C THR A 82 16.12 15.94 0.83
N ALA A 83 17.04 16.09 -0.14
CA ALA A 83 16.68 16.48 -1.49
C ALA A 83 16.19 15.28 -2.32
N PHE A 84 14.88 15.20 -2.53
CA PHE A 84 14.30 14.28 -3.51
C PHE A 84 14.41 14.87 -4.93
N PRO A 85 15.03 14.15 -5.88
CA PRO A 85 15.15 14.61 -7.27
C PRO A 85 13.80 14.55 -7.98
N ASP A 86 13.59 15.34 -9.03
CA ASP A 86 12.31 15.40 -9.75
C ASP A 86 11.95 14.05 -10.38
N GLU A 87 12.95 13.25 -10.78
CA GLU A 87 12.77 11.88 -11.27
C GLU A 87 12.13 10.96 -10.24
N TRP A 88 12.29 11.24 -8.94
CA TRP A 88 11.65 10.48 -7.88
C TRP A 88 10.13 10.68 -7.89
N PHE A 89 9.69 11.93 -8.09
CA PHE A 89 8.26 12.29 -8.16
C PHE A 89 7.61 11.92 -9.50
N ALA A 90 8.41 11.68 -10.55
CA ALA A 90 7.92 11.26 -11.85
C ALA A 90 7.59 9.75 -11.92
N GLN A 91 7.80 9.01 -10.83
CA GLN A 91 7.44 7.59 -10.71
C GLN A 91 5.92 7.37 -10.66
N SER A 92 5.48 6.13 -10.84
CA SER A 92 4.08 5.78 -10.68
C SER A 92 3.61 6.00 -9.23
N PRO A 93 2.32 6.37 -9.02
CA PRO A 93 1.75 6.54 -7.68
C PRO A 93 1.95 5.34 -6.75
N GLY A 94 1.92 4.12 -7.31
CA GLY A 94 2.16 2.89 -6.55
C GLY A 94 3.60 2.72 -6.10
N MET A 95 4.58 3.10 -6.92
CA MET A 95 5.99 3.06 -6.54
C MET A 95 6.27 4.04 -5.40
N ILE A 96 5.72 5.25 -5.49
CA ILE A 96 5.82 6.24 -4.42
C ILE A 96 5.21 5.69 -3.12
N ALA A 97 3.99 5.16 -3.19
CA ALA A 97 3.31 4.61 -2.01
C ALA A 97 4.06 3.44 -1.36
N GLN A 98 4.66 2.57 -2.16
CA GLN A 98 5.41 1.41 -1.66
C GLN A 98 6.75 1.81 -0.99
N GLN A 99 7.39 2.89 -1.44
CA GLN A 99 8.66 3.39 -0.88
C GLN A 99 8.47 4.19 0.41
N ILE A 100 7.32 4.86 0.57
CA ILE A 100 7.06 5.75 1.72
C ILE A 100 7.20 5.07 3.09
N PRO A 101 6.70 3.84 3.32
CA PRO A 101 6.92 3.13 4.57
C PRO A 101 8.40 3.07 5.00
N ASP A 102 9.32 2.81 4.07
CA ASP A 102 10.76 2.81 4.34
C ASP A 102 11.31 4.22 4.58
N ILE A 103 10.82 5.22 3.85
CA ILE A 103 11.19 6.63 4.08
C ILE A 103 10.80 7.04 5.51
N LEU A 104 9.59 6.71 5.96
CA LEU A 104 9.12 7.02 7.30
C LEU A 104 9.92 6.27 8.38
N ARG A 105 10.19 4.97 8.19
CA ARG A 105 11.06 4.19 9.09
C ARG A 105 12.44 4.82 9.23
N ASN A 106 13.06 5.19 8.11
CA ASN A 106 14.40 5.78 8.10
C ASN A 106 14.39 7.15 8.78
N ALA A 107 13.39 7.98 8.50
CA ALA A 107 13.20 9.29 9.12
C ALA A 107 13.01 9.20 10.65
N SER A 108 12.38 8.13 11.14
CA SER A 108 12.18 7.89 12.57
C SER A 108 13.33 7.14 13.24
N ASN A 109 14.45 6.84 12.54
CA ASN A 109 15.48 5.93 13.03
C ASN A 109 14.92 4.56 13.50
N ASN A 110 13.88 4.07 12.82
CA ASN A 110 13.10 2.89 13.17
C ASN A 110 12.34 2.98 14.51
N ASP A 111 12.25 4.16 15.12
CA ASP A 111 11.42 4.41 16.31
C ASP A 111 10.00 4.80 15.90
N LEU A 112 9.23 3.80 15.43
CA LEU A 112 7.84 4.00 15.04
C LEU A 112 6.97 4.46 16.23
N GLU A 113 7.15 3.85 17.40
CA GLU A 113 6.33 4.12 18.59
C GLU A 113 6.54 5.52 19.16
N GLY A 114 7.79 5.99 19.18
CA GLY A 114 8.15 7.29 19.70
C GLY A 114 7.90 8.44 18.73
N THR A 115 7.98 8.18 17.41
CA THR A 115 7.99 9.25 16.39
C THR A 115 6.79 9.22 15.45
N ILE A 116 6.32 8.03 15.05
CA ILE A 116 5.25 7.90 14.04
C ILE A 116 3.88 7.79 14.69
N ILE A 117 3.74 7.14 15.84
CA ILE A 117 2.42 6.96 16.45
C ILE A 117 1.97 8.22 17.19
N TYR A 118 0.96 8.91 16.64
CA TYR A 118 0.45 10.14 17.21
C TYR A 118 -0.55 9.89 18.36
N ASP A 119 -0.73 10.86 19.24
CA ASP A 119 -1.45 10.71 20.53
C ASP A 119 -2.80 9.99 20.46
N ARG A 120 -3.64 10.33 19.47
CA ARG A 120 -4.96 9.68 19.31
C ARG A 120 -4.83 8.21 18.93
N PHE A 121 -3.93 7.88 18.00
CA PHE A 121 -3.68 6.49 17.62
C PHE A 121 -3.03 5.72 18.76
N LYS A 122 -2.10 6.34 19.50
CA LYS A 122 -1.48 5.77 20.69
C LYS A 122 -2.51 5.42 21.76
N ASN A 123 -3.48 6.30 22.01
CA ASN A 123 -4.58 6.05 22.94
C ASN A 123 -5.47 4.90 22.47
N PHE A 124 -5.86 4.88 21.20
CA PHE A 124 -6.63 3.77 20.60
C PHE A 124 -5.90 2.43 20.74
N MET A 125 -4.62 2.41 20.35
CA MET A 125 -3.77 1.23 20.43
C MET A 125 -3.61 0.74 21.88
N SER A 126 -3.38 1.63 22.84
CA SER A 126 -3.25 1.28 24.25
C SER A 126 -4.51 0.60 24.79
N LYS A 127 -5.69 1.09 24.44
CA LYS A 127 -6.97 0.48 24.83
C LYS A 127 -7.09 -0.95 24.31
N LEU A 128 -6.77 -1.17 23.03
CA LEU A 128 -6.88 -2.49 22.42
C LEU A 128 -5.86 -3.50 22.98
N ILE A 129 -4.62 -3.07 23.22
CA ILE A 129 -3.59 -3.96 23.79
C ILE A 129 -3.97 -4.42 25.21
N ILE A 130 -4.63 -3.57 26.00
CA ILE A 130 -5.09 -3.94 27.35
C ILE A 130 -6.19 -5.01 27.28
N GLN A 131 -7.02 -4.97 26.25
CA GLN A 131 -8.22 -5.81 26.14
C GLN A 131 -8.00 -7.09 25.34
N TYR A 132 -7.06 -7.12 24.41
CA TYR A 132 -6.89 -8.19 23.43
C TYR A 132 -5.44 -8.65 23.32
N GLU A 133 -5.25 -9.95 23.18
CA GLU A 133 -3.93 -10.54 22.96
C GLU A 133 -3.51 -10.47 21.49
N ARG A 134 -2.19 -10.36 21.24
CA ARG A 134 -1.58 -10.43 19.90
C ARG A 134 -2.08 -9.37 18.90
N VAL A 135 -2.55 -8.23 19.41
CA VAL A 135 -3.03 -7.10 18.57
C VAL A 135 -1.97 -6.04 18.32
N PHE A 136 -0.86 -6.08 19.04
CA PHE A 136 0.18 -5.05 18.99
C PHE A 136 0.80 -4.88 17.60
N GLU A 137 1.38 -5.96 17.05
CA GLU A 137 2.04 -5.91 15.74
C GLU A 137 1.09 -5.49 14.60
N PRO A 138 -0.15 -6.04 14.50
CA PRO A 138 -1.12 -5.53 13.52
C PRO A 138 -1.45 -4.04 13.68
N LEU A 139 -1.50 -3.53 14.92
CA LEU A 139 -1.77 -2.10 15.17
C LEU A 139 -0.59 -1.22 14.73
N LEU A 140 0.65 -1.69 14.89
CA LEU A 140 1.83 -1.01 14.34
C LEU A 140 1.79 -0.98 12.81
N ASP A 141 1.41 -2.08 12.16
CA ASP A 141 1.25 -2.15 10.70
C ASP A 141 0.20 -1.13 10.23
N ILE A 142 -0.92 -1.02 10.93
CA ILE A 142 -1.98 -0.04 10.63
C ILE A 142 -1.48 1.38 10.84
N ALA A 143 -0.76 1.65 11.93
CA ALA A 143 -0.21 2.98 12.22
C ALA A 143 0.75 3.45 11.13
N LEU A 144 1.64 2.56 10.67
CA LEU A 144 2.59 2.89 9.61
C LEU A 144 1.87 3.12 8.28
N ASN A 145 0.99 2.22 7.86
CA ASN A 145 0.34 2.33 6.55
C ASN A 145 -0.64 3.52 6.47
N THR A 146 -1.27 3.89 7.59
CA THR A 146 -2.11 5.11 7.64
C THR A 146 -1.28 6.40 7.67
N ALA A 147 -0.11 6.41 8.30
CA ALA A 147 0.84 7.52 8.15
C ALA A 147 1.40 7.58 6.72
N ALA A 148 1.73 6.43 6.12
CA ALA A 148 2.22 6.36 4.75
C ALA A 148 1.20 6.93 3.76
N PHE A 149 -0.10 6.72 3.99
CA PHE A 149 -1.15 7.36 3.21
C PHE A 149 -1.09 8.90 3.28
N GLY A 150 -0.97 9.47 4.48
CA GLY A 150 -0.83 10.92 4.65
C GLY A 150 0.44 11.46 4.00
N ALA A 151 1.56 10.76 4.18
CA ALA A 151 2.82 11.11 3.56
C ALA A 151 2.73 11.09 2.03
N LYS A 152 2.04 10.11 1.44
CA LYS A 152 1.83 10.01 -0.02
C LYS A 152 1.22 11.28 -0.59
N TRP A 153 0.19 11.79 0.08
CA TRP A 153 -0.46 13.03 -0.34
C TRP A 153 0.43 14.27 -0.18
N ALA A 154 1.30 14.32 0.82
CA ALA A 154 2.30 15.39 0.93
C ALA A 154 3.32 15.34 -0.24
N PHE A 155 3.76 14.15 -0.63
CA PHE A 155 4.65 13.98 -1.80
C PHE A 155 3.95 14.38 -3.12
N PHE A 156 2.67 14.06 -3.28
CA PHE A 156 1.89 14.49 -4.46
C PHE A 156 1.69 16.00 -4.52
N ASP A 157 1.39 16.63 -3.38
CA ASP A 157 1.29 18.08 -3.28
C ASP A 157 2.61 18.79 -3.61
N GLU A 158 3.73 18.22 -3.18
CA GLU A 158 5.06 18.75 -3.52
C GLU A 158 5.38 18.56 -5.00
N ALA A 159 5.02 17.43 -5.60
CA ALA A 159 5.15 17.21 -7.05
C ALA A 159 4.33 18.23 -7.85
N GLU A 160 3.08 18.48 -7.44
CA GLU A 160 2.21 19.48 -8.06
C GLU A 160 2.82 20.89 -7.92
N LYS A 161 3.29 21.25 -6.72
CA LYS A 161 3.96 22.53 -6.44
C LYS A 161 5.21 22.73 -7.30
N ARG A 162 5.96 21.66 -7.61
CA ARG A 162 7.11 21.68 -8.53
C ARG A 162 6.72 21.66 -10.01
N GLY A 163 5.44 21.46 -10.34
CA GLY A 163 4.97 21.35 -11.71
C GLY A 163 5.43 20.07 -12.42
N ILE A 164 5.71 19.02 -11.66
CA ILE A 164 6.13 17.71 -12.19
C ILE A 164 4.91 17.07 -12.86
N LYS A 165 5.10 16.57 -14.07
CA LYS A 165 4.01 15.94 -14.83
C LYS A 165 3.64 14.60 -14.19
N PRO A 166 2.34 14.27 -14.10
CA PRO A 166 1.92 12.95 -13.68
C PRO A 166 2.54 11.87 -14.55
N TYR A 167 2.93 10.77 -13.90
CA TYR A 167 3.35 9.56 -14.58
C TYR A 167 2.28 9.07 -15.57
N GLN A 168 2.73 8.46 -16.67
CA GLN A 168 1.88 7.85 -17.67
C GLN A 168 2.37 6.41 -17.90
N PRO A 169 1.50 5.40 -17.75
CA PRO A 169 1.87 4.00 -17.99
C PRO A 169 2.35 3.79 -19.43
N GLN A 170 3.45 3.06 -19.62
CA GLN A 170 4.05 2.89 -20.94
C GLN A 170 4.02 1.45 -21.44
N HIS A 171 4.18 0.46 -20.55
CA HIS A 171 4.44 -0.92 -20.96
C HIS A 171 3.37 -1.87 -20.43
N MET A 172 2.32 -2.13 -21.22
CA MET A 172 1.27 -3.09 -20.82
C MET A 172 1.76 -4.54 -20.94
N GLY A 173 1.73 -5.27 -19.84
CA GLY A 173 2.02 -6.71 -19.74
C GLY A 173 0.78 -7.60 -19.93
N LEU A 174 0.91 -8.88 -19.60
CA LEU A 174 -0.14 -9.90 -19.57
C LEU A 174 -1.11 -9.64 -18.42
N LEU A 175 -0.58 -9.29 -17.24
CA LEU A 175 -1.38 -9.02 -16.04
C LEU A 175 -1.72 -7.53 -15.86
N SER A 176 -0.71 -6.66 -15.88
CA SER A 176 -0.84 -5.21 -15.70
C SER A 176 0.31 -4.45 -16.39
N TYR A 177 0.40 -3.14 -16.20
CA TYR A 177 1.55 -2.34 -16.64
C TYR A 177 2.83 -2.78 -15.90
N LEU A 178 3.87 -3.08 -16.68
CA LEU A 178 5.16 -3.62 -16.23
C LEU A 178 6.01 -2.59 -15.48
N ASP A 179 5.75 -1.32 -15.74
CA ASP A 179 6.44 -0.18 -15.15
C ASP A 179 5.68 0.44 -13.95
N GLU A 180 4.69 -0.29 -13.42
CA GLU A 180 3.91 0.13 -12.24
C GLU A 180 4.03 -0.85 -11.07
N MET A 181 3.85 -0.30 -9.87
CA MET A 181 3.43 -1.07 -8.70
C MET A 181 1.92 -0.92 -8.56
N VAL A 182 1.20 -2.04 -8.60
CA VAL A 182 -0.26 -2.05 -8.55
C VAL A 182 -0.71 -2.33 -7.12
N PHE A 183 -1.69 -1.56 -6.64
CA PHE A 183 -2.28 -1.80 -5.33
C PHE A 183 -3.24 -2.99 -5.38
N ILE A 184 -3.07 -3.92 -4.44
CA ILE A 184 -4.06 -4.96 -4.14
C ILE A 184 -4.90 -4.52 -2.95
N TYR A 185 -4.21 -4.12 -1.88
CA TYR A 185 -4.80 -3.54 -0.67
C TYR A 185 -3.96 -2.33 -0.26
N PRO A 186 -4.44 -1.47 0.66
CA PRO A 186 -3.67 -0.32 1.13
C PRO A 186 -2.27 -0.66 1.70
N ASP A 187 -2.06 -1.89 2.15
CA ASP A 187 -0.78 -2.40 2.65
C ASP A 187 -0.15 -3.48 1.74
N MET A 188 -0.75 -3.82 0.58
CA MET A 188 -0.25 -4.88 -0.32
C MET A 188 -0.15 -4.42 -1.77
N TYR A 189 0.98 -4.73 -2.39
CA TYR A 189 1.38 -4.26 -3.71
C TYR A 189 1.82 -5.45 -4.57
N ILE A 190 1.65 -5.34 -5.89
CA ILE A 190 2.17 -6.29 -6.86
C ILE A 190 2.99 -5.58 -7.93
N PHE A 191 4.11 -6.17 -8.33
CA PHE A 191 4.99 -5.64 -9.38
C PHE A 191 5.62 -6.77 -10.19
N CYS A 192 6.00 -6.48 -11.42
CA CYS A 192 6.66 -7.45 -12.30
C CYS A 192 8.15 -7.51 -11.97
N ASP A 193 8.64 -8.69 -11.58
CA ASP A 193 10.06 -8.91 -11.26
C ASP A 193 10.81 -9.53 -12.46
N VAL A 194 10.17 -10.48 -13.16
CA VAL A 194 10.76 -11.13 -14.33
C VAL A 194 9.82 -11.10 -15.52
N LEU A 195 10.34 -10.60 -16.63
CA LEU A 195 9.66 -10.58 -17.93
C LEU A 195 10.37 -11.51 -18.92
N ALA A 196 9.59 -12.37 -19.57
CA ALA A 196 9.98 -13.13 -20.75
C ALA A 196 8.95 -12.92 -21.88
N ASN A 197 9.28 -13.37 -23.09
CA ASN A 197 8.48 -13.08 -24.30
C ASN A 197 6.99 -13.47 -24.17
N ASP A 198 6.71 -14.61 -23.53
CA ASP A 198 5.36 -15.15 -23.39
C ASP A 198 4.99 -15.43 -21.92
N SER A 199 5.77 -14.93 -20.98
CA SER A 199 5.47 -15.12 -19.55
C SER A 199 5.99 -14.01 -18.68
N GLU A 200 5.29 -13.81 -17.57
CA GLU A 200 5.59 -12.80 -16.56
C GLU A 200 5.57 -13.45 -15.19
N HIS A 201 6.51 -13.03 -14.34
CA HIS A 201 6.50 -13.33 -12.93
C HIS A 201 6.38 -12.03 -12.15
N TRP A 202 5.39 -12.00 -11.28
CA TRP A 202 5.03 -10.87 -10.46
C TRP A 202 5.18 -11.24 -8.99
N GLU A 203 5.69 -10.32 -8.19
CA GLU A 203 5.79 -10.49 -6.75
C GLU A 203 4.74 -9.68 -6.02
N ILE A 204 4.13 -10.28 -4.99
CA ILE A 204 3.21 -9.60 -4.09
C ILE A 204 3.94 -9.35 -2.76
N VAL A 205 4.03 -8.08 -2.38
CA VAL A 205 4.66 -7.64 -1.13
C VAL A 205 3.65 -6.93 -0.24
N GLN A 206 3.77 -7.17 1.06
CA GLN A 206 3.02 -6.48 2.10
C GLN A 206 3.94 -5.55 2.88
N SER A 207 3.52 -4.30 3.06
CA SER A 207 4.19 -3.35 3.93
C SER A 207 3.84 -3.63 5.39
N LYS A 208 4.82 -4.16 6.13
CA LYS A 208 4.75 -4.28 7.59
C LYS A 208 5.51 -3.16 8.24
N HIS A 209 5.27 -2.94 9.53
CA HIS A 209 5.95 -1.93 10.32
C HIS A 209 7.47 -2.17 10.36
N THR A 210 7.92 -3.43 10.39
CA THR A 210 9.34 -3.82 10.40
C THR A 210 10.01 -3.72 9.04
N GLN A 211 9.38 -4.23 7.98
CA GLN A 211 9.95 -4.32 6.64
C GLN A 211 8.86 -4.64 5.61
N LEU A 212 9.24 -4.71 4.34
CA LEU A 212 8.43 -5.34 3.31
C LEU A 212 8.53 -6.86 3.42
N ASP A 213 7.40 -7.55 3.39
CA ASP A 213 7.33 -9.01 3.42
C ASP A 213 6.79 -9.52 2.09
N LYS A 214 7.48 -10.46 1.43
CA LYS A 214 6.94 -11.15 0.26
C LYS A 214 5.82 -12.07 0.75
N VAL A 215 4.60 -11.81 0.30
CA VAL A 215 3.41 -12.58 0.70
C VAL A 215 2.82 -13.38 -0.45
N GLY A 216 3.29 -13.16 -1.68
CA GLY A 216 2.82 -13.90 -2.84
C GLY A 216 3.73 -13.80 -4.05
N GLU A 217 3.44 -14.66 -5.02
CA GLU A 217 3.93 -14.55 -6.38
C GLU A 217 2.86 -15.00 -7.37
N VAL A 218 2.87 -14.37 -8.54
CA VAL A 218 1.94 -14.63 -9.62
C VAL A 218 2.73 -14.89 -10.89
N TYR A 219 2.57 -16.06 -11.45
CA TYR A 219 3.15 -16.42 -12.74
C TYR A 219 2.05 -16.46 -13.80
N VAL A 220 2.23 -15.70 -14.87
CA VAL A 220 1.31 -15.66 -16.01
C VAL A 220 2.06 -16.12 -17.25
N MET A 221 1.52 -17.09 -17.97
CA MET A 221 2.06 -17.55 -19.25
C MET A 221 0.99 -17.51 -20.32
N LYS A 222 1.35 -16.99 -21.49
CA LYS A 222 0.56 -17.07 -22.71
C LYS A 222 1.02 -18.26 -23.55
N TYR A 223 0.09 -19.04 -24.07
CA TYR A 223 0.39 -20.15 -24.97
C TYR A 223 -0.69 -20.33 -26.04
N LEU A 224 -0.37 -21.05 -27.10
CA LEU A 224 -1.31 -21.38 -28.18
C LEU A 224 -1.75 -22.83 -28.07
N GLU A 225 -3.06 -23.06 -28.09
CA GLU A 225 -3.66 -24.39 -28.18
C GLU A 225 -4.65 -24.41 -29.34
N ALA A 226 -4.37 -25.25 -30.36
CA ALA A 226 -5.20 -25.36 -31.56
C ALA A 226 -5.53 -24.00 -32.22
N ASP A 227 -4.50 -23.15 -32.38
CA ASP A 227 -4.59 -21.78 -32.92
C ASP A 227 -5.42 -20.78 -32.08
N GLN A 228 -5.84 -21.18 -30.88
CA GLN A 228 -6.47 -20.30 -29.91
C GLN A 228 -5.46 -19.86 -28.85
N GLU A 229 -5.41 -18.56 -28.58
CA GLU A 229 -4.62 -18.01 -27.48
C GLU A 229 -5.24 -18.38 -26.14
N LYS A 230 -4.42 -18.92 -25.25
CA LYS A 230 -4.76 -19.33 -23.90
C LYS A 230 -3.73 -18.82 -22.90
N TYR A 231 -4.17 -18.78 -21.66
CA TYR A 231 -3.45 -18.19 -20.55
C TYR A 231 -3.40 -19.19 -19.39
N PHE A 232 -2.23 -19.28 -18.78
CA PHE A 232 -2.00 -20.03 -17.56
C PHE A 232 -1.65 -19.04 -16.46
N LEU A 233 -2.45 -19.03 -15.40
CA LEU A 233 -2.24 -18.23 -14.20
C LEU A 233 -1.91 -19.16 -13.04
N ASN A 234 -0.74 -18.98 -12.44
CA ASN A 234 -0.36 -19.63 -11.19
C ASN A 234 -0.20 -18.56 -10.11
N VAL A 235 -0.86 -18.76 -8.98
CA VAL A 235 -0.83 -17.86 -7.83
C VAL A 235 -0.35 -18.62 -6.60
N SER A 236 0.76 -18.21 -6.02
CA SER A 236 1.24 -18.72 -4.74
C SER A 236 1.09 -17.64 -3.67
N LEU A 237 0.53 -17.97 -2.52
CA LEU A 237 0.27 -17.01 -1.43
C LEU A 237 0.68 -17.58 -0.08
N LYS A 238 1.20 -16.74 0.82
CA LYS A 238 1.53 -17.15 2.20
C LYS A 238 0.26 -17.57 2.97
N ASN A 239 0.41 -18.60 3.79
CA ASN A 239 -0.64 -19.08 4.69
C ASN A 239 -0.96 -18.11 5.84
N SER A 240 -0.18 -17.05 6.01
CA SER A 240 -0.46 -15.93 6.93
C SER A 240 -1.66 -15.10 6.49
N LEU A 241 -2.00 -15.11 5.19
CA LEU A 241 -3.22 -14.50 4.66
C LEU A 241 -4.42 -15.40 4.94
N THR A 242 -5.56 -14.78 5.26
CA THR A 242 -6.83 -15.51 5.41
C THR A 242 -7.28 -16.11 4.08
N LEU A 243 -8.10 -17.18 4.12
CA LEU A 243 -8.65 -17.79 2.91
C LEU A 243 -9.49 -16.80 2.09
N GLU A 244 -10.14 -15.84 2.73
CA GLU A 244 -10.91 -14.79 2.05
C GLU A 244 -9.98 -13.82 1.31
N GLU A 245 -8.91 -13.36 1.95
CA GLU A 245 -7.89 -12.51 1.30
C GLU A 245 -7.25 -13.24 0.12
N GLN A 246 -6.88 -14.52 0.30
CA GLN A 246 -6.29 -15.33 -0.78
C GLN A 246 -7.22 -15.44 -1.98
N ARG A 247 -8.50 -15.74 -1.76
CA ARG A 247 -9.50 -15.80 -2.84
C ARG A 247 -9.65 -14.47 -3.56
N LYS A 248 -9.80 -13.37 -2.81
CA LYS A 248 -9.90 -12.03 -3.38
C LYS A 248 -8.70 -11.67 -4.25
N ILE A 249 -7.48 -12.04 -3.82
CA ILE A 249 -6.26 -11.82 -4.61
C ILE A 249 -6.32 -12.63 -5.90
N ILE A 250 -6.63 -13.92 -5.83
CA ILE A 250 -6.74 -14.80 -7.01
C ILE A 250 -7.79 -14.26 -8.00
N ASP A 251 -8.96 -13.86 -7.50
CA ASP A 251 -10.03 -13.31 -8.31
C ASP A 251 -9.61 -11.99 -8.96
N LEU A 252 -8.88 -11.13 -8.24
CA LEU A 252 -8.35 -9.87 -8.78
C LEU A 252 -7.35 -10.12 -9.91
N MET A 253 -6.45 -11.09 -9.76
CA MET A 253 -5.50 -11.47 -10.82
C MET A 253 -6.21 -12.04 -12.05
N ALA A 254 -7.15 -12.96 -11.83
CA ALA A 254 -7.92 -13.57 -12.92
C ALA A 254 -8.74 -12.51 -13.68
N ASN A 255 -9.45 -11.64 -12.97
CA ASN A 255 -10.22 -10.55 -13.56
C ASN A 255 -9.35 -9.57 -14.35
N SER A 256 -8.14 -9.30 -13.88
CA SER A 256 -7.19 -8.43 -14.61
C SER A 256 -6.84 -9.02 -15.97
N ILE A 257 -6.65 -10.34 -16.07
CA ILE A 257 -6.42 -11.03 -17.35
C ILE A 257 -7.70 -11.06 -18.20
N PHE A 258 -8.85 -11.43 -17.62
CA PHE A 258 -10.12 -11.47 -18.36
C PHE A 258 -10.46 -10.13 -19.00
N VAL A 259 -10.40 -9.05 -18.23
CA VAL A 259 -10.72 -7.70 -18.70
C VAL A 259 -9.61 -7.15 -19.59
N GLY A 260 -8.35 -7.29 -19.17
CA GLY A 260 -7.20 -6.74 -19.89
C GLY A 260 -6.94 -7.40 -21.25
N LYS A 261 -7.32 -8.67 -21.41
CA LYS A 261 -7.14 -9.44 -22.66
C LYS A 261 -8.44 -9.71 -23.41
N GLY A 262 -9.59 -9.45 -22.80
CA GLY A 262 -10.89 -9.69 -23.41
C GLY A 262 -11.13 -11.17 -23.74
N ILE A 263 -10.70 -12.07 -22.86
CA ILE A 263 -10.77 -13.52 -23.06
C ILE A 263 -11.95 -14.15 -22.31
N GLU A 264 -12.40 -15.32 -22.77
CA GLU A 264 -13.44 -16.13 -22.13
C GLU A 264 -12.87 -17.02 -21.00
N GLU A 265 -13.74 -17.49 -20.09
CA GLU A 265 -13.36 -18.35 -18.96
C GLU A 265 -12.61 -19.63 -19.38
N ASN A 266 -12.95 -20.21 -20.53
CA ASN A 266 -12.31 -21.42 -21.05
C ASN A 266 -10.88 -21.17 -21.61
N GLN A 267 -10.43 -19.91 -21.68
CA GLN A 267 -9.10 -19.52 -22.15
C GLN A 267 -8.12 -19.27 -21.02
N LEU A 268 -8.57 -19.26 -19.76
CA LEU A 268 -7.73 -19.06 -18.58
C LEU A 268 -7.72 -20.31 -17.70
N PHE A 269 -6.55 -20.92 -17.56
CA PHE A 269 -6.34 -21.98 -16.58
C PHE A 269 -5.71 -21.40 -15.32
N ILE A 270 -6.38 -21.56 -14.18
CA ILE A 270 -5.94 -21.01 -12.89
C ILE A 270 -5.49 -22.13 -11.97
N THR A 271 -4.30 -21.98 -11.41
CA THR A 271 -3.80 -22.80 -10.32
C THR A 271 -3.44 -21.90 -9.15
N ALA A 272 -3.75 -22.34 -7.95
CA ALA A 272 -3.42 -21.59 -6.74
C ALA A 272 -2.88 -22.53 -5.66
N CYS A 273 -1.88 -22.06 -4.92
CA CYS A 273 -1.35 -22.78 -3.77
C CYS A 273 -1.11 -21.85 -2.58
N SER A 274 -1.17 -22.44 -1.39
CA SER A 274 -0.81 -21.76 -0.14
C SER A 274 0.54 -22.31 0.32
N VAL A 275 1.48 -21.41 0.62
CA VAL A 275 2.85 -21.74 1.04
C VAL A 275 3.13 -21.19 2.44
N GLU A 276 4.08 -21.80 3.14
CA GLU A 276 4.49 -21.31 4.47
C GLU A 276 5.41 -20.09 4.35
N ASP A 277 6.43 -20.16 3.48
CA ASP A 277 7.40 -19.08 3.31
C ASP A 277 8.04 -19.06 1.92
N TYR A 278 8.67 -17.93 1.57
CA TYR A 278 9.47 -17.76 0.36
C TYR A 278 10.96 -17.65 0.73
N PHE A 279 11.81 -18.36 -0.01
CA PHE A 279 13.26 -18.29 0.17
C PHE A 279 13.92 -17.83 -1.11
N ILE A 280 14.79 -16.83 -1.01
CA ILE A 280 15.64 -16.40 -2.11
C ILE A 280 17.00 -17.11 -1.96
N VAL A 281 17.41 -17.84 -2.98
CA VAL A 281 18.71 -18.51 -3.03
C VAL A 281 19.59 -17.80 -4.04
N GLU A 282 20.51 -16.96 -3.56
CA GLU A 282 21.50 -16.31 -4.41
C GLU A 282 22.64 -17.27 -4.74
N ASN A 283 22.85 -17.58 -6.02
CA ASN A 283 24.07 -18.24 -6.47
C ASN A 283 25.17 -17.18 -6.60
N LYS A 284 26.19 -17.26 -5.73
CA LYS A 284 27.43 -16.47 -5.83
C LYS A 284 28.36 -17.03 -6.89
#